data_AF-A0A2R9AYJ5-F1
#
_entry.id   AF-A0A2R9AYJ5-F1
#
_cell.length_a   1.000
_cell.length_b   1.000
_cell.length_c   1.000
_cell.angle_alpha   90.00
_cell.angle_beta   90.00
_cell.angle_gamma   90.00
#
_symmetry.space_group_name_H-M   'P 1'
#
loop_
_entity.id
_entity.type
_entity.pdbx_description
1 polymer ?
#
loop_
_entity_poly.entity_id
_entity_poly.type
_entity_poly.pdbx_seq_one_letter_code
_entity_poly.pdbx_strand_id
1 'polypeptide(L)'
;MDRDLNEDDSVVDLSFEAESPLAPPTELRERLPSYDWLLQGGRGQIFFPPLEAPGRPQEQRSWPSFLEHRVPAMTEEVAQEALLSFVDSKCCYSSTVAGDLVIQEMKQQTLCRYRLETFSESRISEWTFQPFTNHSVDGPQRGASPRLWDIKVQVPPMFQEDTRKFQVPHSSLVKECHKCHGRGRYKCSGCHGAGTVRCPSCCGAKRKAKQSRRCQLCAGSGRRRCSTCSGRGNKTCATCKGEKKLLHFIQLVIMWKNSLFEFVSEHRLNCPRELLAKAKGENLFKDENSVVYPIVDFPLRDISLASQRGIAEHSAALASRARVLQQRQTIELIPLTEVHYWYQGKTYVYYIYGTDHQVYAVDYPERYCCGCTIV
;
A
#
# COMPACT_ATOMS: atom_id res chain seq x y z
N MET A 1 -28.61 31.74 -39.17
CA MET A 1 -29.19 30.55 -38.53
C MET A 1 -28.12 29.49 -38.51
N ASP A 2 -27.53 29.42 -37.34
CA ASP A 2 -26.27 28.82 -36.96
C ASP A 2 -26.26 27.31 -37.11
N ARG A 3 -25.10 26.78 -37.48
CA ARG A 3 -24.61 25.50 -36.97
C ARG A 3 -23.10 25.37 -37.20
N ASP A 4 -22.37 26.02 -36.30
CA ASP A 4 -21.01 25.63 -35.94
C ASP A 4 -21.07 24.33 -35.14
N LEU A 5 -20.36 23.30 -35.62
CA LEU A 5 -19.89 22.20 -34.78
C LEU A 5 -18.41 22.02 -35.07
N ASN A 6 -17.60 22.54 -34.15
CA ASN A 6 -16.19 22.24 -34.00
C ASN A 6 -16.00 20.73 -33.83
N GLU A 7 -15.34 20.08 -34.78
CA GLU A 7 -14.71 18.77 -34.55
C GLU A 7 -13.34 19.02 -33.94
N ASP A 8 -13.33 18.94 -32.61
CA ASP A 8 -12.15 18.86 -31.76
C ASP A 8 -11.38 17.58 -32.09
N ASP A 9 -10.17 17.74 -32.62
CA ASP A 9 -9.27 16.66 -33.03
C ASP A 9 -8.66 16.04 -31.76
N SER A 10 -9.46 15.20 -31.10
CA SER A 10 -9.02 14.42 -29.94
C SER A 10 -7.93 13.44 -30.36
N VAL A 11 -6.69 13.80 -30.02
CA VAL A 11 -5.54 12.90 -30.04
C VAL A 11 -5.83 11.78 -29.04
N VAL A 12 -6.38 10.67 -29.54
CA VAL A 12 -6.51 9.43 -28.76
C VAL A 12 -5.11 8.89 -28.53
N ASP A 13 -4.57 9.22 -27.37
CA ASP A 13 -3.37 8.60 -26.79
C ASP A 13 -3.70 7.14 -26.50
N LEU A 14 -3.42 6.25 -27.46
CA LEU A 14 -3.46 4.81 -27.23
C LEU A 14 -2.21 4.43 -26.43
N SER A 15 -2.29 4.71 -25.13
CA SER A 15 -1.45 4.08 -24.13
C SER A 15 -1.62 2.56 -24.29
N PHE A 16 -0.57 1.92 -24.81
CA PHE A 16 -0.43 0.47 -24.72
C PHE A 16 -0.13 0.15 -23.26
N GLU A 17 -1.17 0.02 -22.45
CA GLU A 17 -1.04 -0.65 -21.17
C GLU A 17 -0.54 -2.08 -21.44
N ALA A 18 0.59 -2.40 -20.82
CA ALA A 18 1.13 -3.73 -20.82
C ALA A 18 0.23 -4.58 -19.92
N GLU A 19 -0.81 -5.18 -20.51
CA GLU A 19 -1.61 -6.19 -19.85
C GLU A 19 -0.70 -7.40 -19.57
N SER A 20 -0.29 -7.53 -18.31
CA SER A 20 0.37 -8.74 -17.80
C SER A 20 -0.59 -9.91 -18.01
N PRO A 21 -0.20 -10.96 -18.74
CA PRO A 21 -1.07 -12.12 -18.90
C PRO A 21 -1.23 -12.81 -17.54
N LEU A 22 -2.46 -12.77 -17.00
CA LEU A 22 -2.88 -13.49 -15.79
C LEU A 22 -2.83 -15.03 -15.92
N ALA A 23 -2.47 -15.56 -17.11
CA ALA A 23 -2.29 -16.98 -17.33
C ALA A 23 -1.22 -17.28 -18.38
N PRO A 24 -0.41 -18.35 -18.19
CA PRO A 24 0.59 -18.76 -19.17
C PRO A 24 -0.06 -19.24 -20.48
N PRO A 25 0.63 -19.10 -21.63
CA PRO A 25 0.23 -19.74 -22.90
C PRO A 25 -0.09 -21.23 -22.71
N THR A 26 -1.19 -21.71 -23.29
CA THR A 26 -1.79 -23.05 -23.07
C THR A 26 -0.79 -24.21 -23.17
N GLU A 27 0.20 -24.11 -24.05
CA GLU A 27 1.27 -25.11 -24.25
C GLU A 27 2.28 -25.22 -23.08
N LEU A 28 2.28 -24.28 -22.12
CA LEU A 28 3.12 -24.31 -20.91
C LEU A 28 2.46 -25.00 -19.73
N ARG A 29 1.16 -25.27 -19.79
CA ARG A 29 0.46 -26.09 -18.78
C ARG A 29 0.84 -27.57 -18.87
N GLU A 30 1.32 -28.03 -20.04
CA GLU A 30 1.47 -29.46 -20.33
C GLU A 30 2.82 -30.08 -19.94
N ARG A 31 3.81 -29.31 -19.46
CA ARG A 31 5.18 -29.83 -19.25
C ARG A 31 5.87 -29.55 -17.92
N LEU A 32 5.20 -28.92 -16.96
CA LEU A 32 5.73 -28.77 -15.60
C LEU A 32 4.69 -29.23 -14.59
N PRO A 33 5.10 -29.90 -13.49
CA PRO A 33 4.19 -30.20 -12.39
C PRO A 33 3.47 -28.91 -12.01
N SER A 34 2.14 -28.97 -11.96
CA SER A 34 1.25 -27.86 -11.60
C SER A 34 1.84 -27.04 -10.45
N TYR A 35 2.38 -25.85 -10.75
CA TYR A 35 2.67 -24.82 -9.74
C TYR A 35 1.40 -23.99 -9.43
N ASP A 36 0.24 -24.40 -9.96
CA ASP A 36 -1.09 -23.83 -9.69
C ASP A 36 -1.68 -24.45 -8.40
N TRP A 37 -1.04 -24.24 -7.24
CA TRP A 37 -1.68 -24.63 -5.96
C TRP A 37 -2.66 -23.56 -5.43
N LEU A 38 -2.56 -22.31 -5.90
CA LEU A 38 -3.44 -21.22 -5.47
C LEU A 38 -4.74 -21.09 -6.31
N LEU A 39 -4.88 -21.84 -7.42
CA LEU A 39 -6.05 -21.76 -8.30
C LEU A 39 -6.80 -23.09 -8.51
N GLN A 40 -6.31 -24.22 -7.99
CA GLN A 40 -7.08 -25.46 -7.94
C GLN A 40 -7.75 -25.61 -6.58
N GLY A 41 -9.09 -25.48 -6.56
CA GLY A 41 -9.95 -25.79 -5.42
C GLY A 41 -9.94 -27.28 -5.05
N GLY A 42 -8.79 -27.78 -4.59
CA GLY A 42 -8.55 -29.18 -4.24
C GLY A 42 -7.63 -29.33 -3.04
N ARG A 43 -8.23 -29.31 -1.83
CA ARG A 43 -7.78 -29.98 -0.58
C ARG A 43 -6.26 -30.18 -0.34
N GLY A 44 -5.50 -29.10 -0.30
CA GLY A 44 -4.14 -29.12 0.25
C GLY A 44 -3.84 -27.81 0.98
N GLN A 45 -4.37 -27.61 2.18
CA GLN A 45 -4.02 -26.46 3.00
C GLN A 45 -2.54 -26.56 3.38
N ILE A 46 -1.73 -25.56 3.00
CA ILE A 46 -0.40 -25.41 3.58
C ILE A 46 -0.63 -25.01 5.04
N PHE A 47 -0.42 -25.96 5.95
CA PHE A 47 -0.31 -25.67 7.35
C PHE A 47 1.12 -25.21 7.63
N PHE A 48 1.27 -23.95 8.01
CA PHE A 48 2.52 -23.49 8.61
C PHE A 48 2.52 -23.99 10.05
N PRO A 49 3.36 -24.98 10.43
CA PRO A 49 3.51 -25.33 11.83
C PRO A 49 4.01 -24.08 12.57
N PRO A 50 3.48 -23.78 13.76
CA PRO A 50 4.06 -22.75 14.61
C PRO A 50 5.55 -23.02 14.75
N LEU A 51 6.39 -22.00 14.57
CA LEU A 51 7.80 -22.11 14.92
C LEU A 51 7.86 -22.55 16.39
N GLU A 52 8.57 -23.64 16.72
CA GLU A 52 8.62 -24.17 18.09
C GLU A 52 8.87 -23.02 19.07
N ALA A 53 7.88 -22.78 19.93
CA ALA A 53 7.91 -21.67 20.87
C ALA A 53 8.89 -22.03 22.00
N PRO A 54 9.87 -21.17 22.30
CA PRO A 54 10.58 -21.25 23.57
C PRO A 54 9.54 -21.22 24.71
N GLY A 55 9.74 -22.06 25.73
CA GLY A 55 8.81 -22.18 26.86
C GLY A 55 8.44 -20.82 27.46
N ARG A 56 7.18 -20.71 27.92
CA ARG A 56 6.65 -19.53 28.61
C ARG A 56 7.68 -18.99 29.62
N PRO A 57 8.15 -17.74 29.49
CA PRO A 57 8.72 -17.04 30.62
C PRO A 57 7.56 -16.78 31.59
N GLN A 58 7.42 -17.64 32.59
CA GLN A 58 6.45 -17.48 33.67
C GLN A 58 7.01 -16.45 34.66
N GLU A 59 7.17 -15.20 34.22
CA GLU A 59 7.31 -14.10 35.15
C GLU A 59 5.91 -13.75 35.65
N GLN A 60 5.66 -14.11 36.90
CA GLN A 60 4.46 -13.74 37.63
C GLN A 60 4.48 -12.23 37.86
N ARG A 61 3.98 -11.46 36.90
CA ARG A 61 3.99 -9.99 36.95
C ARG A 61 2.79 -9.51 37.76
N SER A 62 3.07 -8.82 38.86
CA SER A 62 2.07 -8.18 39.70
C SER A 62 1.52 -6.94 39.00
N TRP A 63 0.39 -7.09 38.31
CA TRP A 63 -0.37 -5.98 37.72
C TRP A 63 -1.01 -4.96 38.71
N PRO A 64 -1.42 -5.31 39.94
CA PRO A 64 -2.30 -4.46 40.74
C PRO A 64 -1.72 -3.10 41.17
N SER A 65 -0.41 -2.99 41.39
CA SER A 65 0.22 -1.76 41.89
C SER A 65 0.57 -0.74 40.80
N PHE A 66 0.52 -1.14 39.51
CA PHE A 66 1.06 -0.34 38.41
C PHE A 66 0.10 0.71 37.85
N LEU A 67 -1.22 0.50 37.93
CA LEU A 67 -2.21 1.39 37.32
C LEU A 67 -2.51 2.63 38.16
N GLU A 68 -2.42 2.54 39.49
CA GLU A 68 -2.81 3.63 40.40
C GLU A 68 -1.73 4.73 40.57
N HIS A 69 -0.46 4.43 40.30
CA HIS A 69 0.67 5.30 40.69
C HIS A 69 1.36 6.04 39.53
N ARG A 70 0.90 5.89 38.28
CA ARG A 70 1.62 6.40 37.10
C ARG A 70 0.97 7.54 36.34
N VAL A 71 -0.32 7.82 36.55
CA VAL A 71 -0.99 8.91 35.84
C VAL A 71 -0.85 10.18 36.67
N PRO A 72 -0.06 11.18 36.22
CA PRO A 72 -0.04 12.48 36.88
C PRO A 72 -1.47 13.03 36.86
N ALA A 73 -1.97 13.45 38.02
CA ALA A 73 -3.25 14.14 38.08
C ALA A 73 -3.16 15.39 37.20
N MET A 74 -4.08 15.53 36.24
CA MET A 74 -4.19 16.76 35.43
C MET A 74 -4.55 17.92 36.37
N THR A 75 -3.67 18.91 36.48
CA THR A 75 -3.95 20.12 37.27
C THR A 75 -4.62 21.17 36.39
N GLU A 76 -5.25 22.17 37.01
CA GLU A 76 -5.91 23.27 36.30
C GLU A 76 -4.92 24.05 35.45
N GLU A 77 -3.69 24.25 35.94
CA GLU A 77 -2.63 24.98 35.25
C GLU A 77 -2.21 24.25 33.97
N VAL A 78 -2.01 22.93 34.06
CA VAL A 78 -1.64 22.10 32.88
C VAL A 78 -2.78 22.08 31.88
N ALA A 79 -4.03 22.02 32.35
CA ALA A 79 -5.20 22.05 31.49
C ALA A 79 -5.33 23.38 30.73
N GLN A 80 -5.11 24.49 31.43
CA GLN A 80 -5.14 25.82 30.84
C GLN A 80 -3.99 26.03 29.85
N GLU A 81 -2.77 25.61 30.19
CA GLU A 81 -1.60 25.69 29.30
C GLU A 81 -1.80 24.88 28.01
N ALA A 82 -2.35 23.66 28.13
CA ALA A 82 -2.66 22.82 26.97
C ALA A 82 -3.68 23.50 26.04
N LEU A 83 -4.73 24.12 26.61
CA LEU A 83 -5.72 24.84 25.82
C LEU A 83 -5.12 26.08 25.14
N LEU A 84 -4.29 26.86 25.85
CA LEU A 84 -3.58 28.01 25.28
C LEU A 84 -2.71 27.61 24.09
N SER A 85 -1.89 26.57 24.25
CA SER A 85 -1.05 26.03 23.17
C SER A 85 -1.89 25.57 21.96
N PHE A 86 -3.03 24.93 22.21
CA PHE A 86 -3.95 24.53 21.16
C PHE A 86 -4.54 25.74 20.41
N VAL A 87 -4.99 26.77 21.13
CA VAL A 87 -5.58 27.98 20.54
C VAL A 87 -4.55 28.74 19.72
N ASP A 88 -3.32 28.86 20.19
CA ASP A 88 -2.22 29.51 19.46
C ASP A 88 -1.91 28.79 18.13
N SER A 89 -2.16 27.48 18.05
CA SER A 89 -2.03 26.71 16.81
C SER A 89 -3.17 26.94 15.80
N LYS A 90 -4.26 27.63 16.19
CA LYS A 90 -5.46 27.84 15.37
C LYS A 90 -5.68 29.32 15.08
N CYS A 91 -5.56 29.71 13.81
CA CYS A 91 -5.65 31.11 13.37
C CYS A 91 -6.98 31.84 13.65
N CYS A 92 -8.06 31.12 13.96
CA CYS A 92 -9.40 31.67 14.14
C CYS A 92 -9.90 31.58 15.58
N TYR A 93 -9.05 31.17 16.53
CA TYR A 93 -9.44 30.96 17.93
C TYR A 93 -8.90 32.13 18.75
N SER A 94 -9.78 32.79 19.50
CA SER A 94 -9.34 33.88 20.37
C SER A 94 -8.59 33.34 21.59
N SER A 95 -7.37 33.84 21.83
CA SER A 95 -6.58 33.53 23.03
C SER A 95 -7.14 34.17 24.30
N THR A 96 -7.97 35.21 24.18
CA THR A 96 -8.64 35.86 25.33
C THR A 96 -9.53 34.88 26.09
N VAL A 97 -10.24 34.01 25.38
CA VAL A 97 -11.12 32.99 25.96
C VAL A 97 -10.31 31.98 26.78
N ALA A 98 -9.14 31.57 26.31
CA ALA A 98 -8.27 30.61 27.01
C ALA A 98 -7.60 31.22 28.26
N GLY A 99 -7.37 32.54 28.26
CA GLY A 99 -6.84 33.27 29.42
C GLY A 99 -7.87 33.54 30.52
N ASP A 100 -9.10 33.89 30.13
CA ASP A 100 -10.14 34.40 31.04
C ASP A 100 -11.17 33.34 31.48
N LEU A 101 -11.07 32.10 30.97
CA LEU A 101 -11.98 31.03 31.38
C LEU A 101 -11.78 30.64 32.85
N VAL A 102 -12.85 30.10 33.44
CA VAL A 102 -12.81 29.52 34.78
C VAL A 102 -13.13 28.04 34.68
N ILE A 103 -12.20 27.17 35.06
CA ILE A 103 -12.43 25.73 35.13
C ILE A 103 -13.40 25.45 36.28
N GLN A 104 -14.49 24.73 35.98
CA GLN A 104 -15.52 24.37 36.96
C GLN A 104 -15.37 22.94 37.45
N GLU A 105 -15.07 22.01 36.55
CA GLU A 105 -14.97 20.58 36.84
C GLU A 105 -13.99 19.91 35.87
N MET A 106 -13.18 18.98 36.38
CA MET A 106 -12.34 18.10 35.56
C MET A 106 -12.68 16.64 35.84
N LYS A 107 -13.10 15.91 34.80
CA LYS A 107 -13.34 14.47 34.86
C LYS A 107 -12.20 13.74 34.18
N GLN A 108 -11.36 13.11 34.99
CA GLN A 108 -10.21 12.34 34.53
C GLN A 108 -10.59 10.88 34.36
N GLN A 109 -10.20 10.30 33.23
CA GLN A 109 -10.30 8.88 32.96
C GLN A 109 -9.02 8.39 32.29
N THR A 110 -8.67 7.14 32.55
CA THR A 110 -7.56 6.47 31.90
C THR A 110 -8.07 5.36 31.01
N LEU A 111 -7.59 5.33 29.76
CA LEU A 111 -7.93 4.30 28.78
C LEU A 111 -6.75 3.38 28.57
N CYS A 112 -7.03 2.12 28.27
CA CYS A 112 -6.02 1.16 27.84
C CYS A 112 -6.22 0.84 26.37
N ARG A 113 -5.14 0.99 25.59
CA ARG A 113 -5.07 0.56 24.19
C ARG A 113 -4.21 -0.68 24.10
N TYR A 114 -4.79 -1.76 23.62
CA TYR A 114 -4.10 -2.98 23.24
C TYR A 114 -3.80 -2.96 21.74
N ARG A 115 -2.56 -3.32 21.37
CA ARG A 115 -2.17 -3.55 19.98
C ARG A 115 -1.50 -4.91 19.85
N LEU A 116 -1.86 -5.63 18.80
CA LEU A 116 -1.15 -6.82 18.33
C LEU A 116 -0.68 -6.56 16.91
N GLU A 117 0.63 -6.51 16.72
CA GLU A 117 1.30 -6.46 15.43
C GLU A 117 1.79 -7.86 15.08
N THR A 118 1.45 -8.35 13.90
CA THR A 118 1.90 -9.65 13.40
C THR A 118 2.64 -9.46 12.09
N PHE A 119 3.94 -9.73 12.13
CA PHE A 119 4.80 -9.69 10.98
C PHE A 119 4.80 -11.06 10.29
N SER A 120 4.39 -11.06 9.02
CA SER A 120 4.17 -12.29 8.26
C SER A 120 4.84 -12.23 6.89
N GLU A 121 5.23 -13.40 6.41
CA GLU A 121 5.77 -13.63 5.08
C GLU A 121 4.76 -14.40 4.25
N SER A 122 4.47 -13.91 3.04
CA SER A 122 3.68 -14.62 2.04
C SER A 122 4.46 -14.76 0.74
N ARG A 123 4.25 -15.87 0.04
CA ARG A 123 4.95 -16.19 -1.21
C ARG A 123 3.95 -16.57 -2.29
N ILE A 124 4.10 -15.97 -3.46
CA ILE A 124 3.35 -16.32 -4.66
C ILE A 124 4.31 -16.53 -5.83
N SER A 125 3.90 -17.33 -6.81
CA SER A 125 4.66 -17.53 -8.04
C SER A 125 3.85 -17.08 -9.24
N GLU A 126 4.48 -16.29 -10.11
CA GLU A 126 3.88 -15.81 -11.36
C GLU A 126 4.80 -16.13 -12.54
N TRP A 127 4.23 -16.43 -13.71
CA TRP A 127 5.02 -16.52 -14.94
C TRP A 127 5.33 -15.13 -15.46
N THR A 128 6.59 -14.87 -15.78
CA THR A 128 7.00 -13.61 -16.41
C THR A 128 7.98 -13.88 -17.55
N PHE A 129 8.34 -12.83 -18.28
CA PHE A 129 9.29 -12.94 -19.39
C PHE A 129 10.13 -11.68 -19.56
N GLN A 130 11.31 -11.85 -20.15
CA GLN A 130 12.18 -10.74 -20.55
C GLN A 130 12.82 -10.99 -21.93
N PRO A 131 13.29 -9.95 -22.64
CA PRO A 131 14.10 -10.11 -23.84
C PRO A 131 15.27 -11.05 -23.59
N PHE A 132 15.47 -12.01 -24.49
CA PHE A 132 16.55 -12.97 -24.36
C PHE A 132 17.87 -12.37 -24.88
N THR A 133 18.69 -11.82 -23.98
CA THR A 133 19.98 -11.19 -24.32
C THR A 133 21.20 -12.08 -24.03
N ASN A 134 21.11 -12.96 -23.03
CA ASN A 134 22.23 -13.80 -22.57
C ASN A 134 22.10 -15.24 -23.05
N HIS A 135 23.18 -15.87 -23.48
CA HIS A 135 23.15 -17.24 -24.00
C HIS A 135 23.09 -18.33 -22.91
N SER A 136 23.40 -17.99 -21.66
CA SER A 136 23.24 -18.90 -20.53
C SER A 136 21.81 -18.90 -20.01
N VAL A 137 21.16 -20.06 -20.08
CA VAL A 137 19.78 -20.27 -19.59
C VAL A 137 19.82 -21.25 -18.43
N ASP A 138 19.21 -20.85 -17.31
CA ASP A 138 18.98 -21.72 -16.17
C ASP A 138 17.61 -22.38 -16.25
N GLY A 139 17.52 -23.40 -17.11
CA GLY A 139 16.30 -24.15 -17.37
C GLY A 139 16.28 -25.54 -16.71
N PRO A 140 15.22 -26.32 -16.92
CA PRO A 140 15.00 -27.62 -16.25
C PRO A 140 16.11 -28.65 -16.50
N GLN A 141 16.89 -28.47 -17.57
CA GLN A 141 18.07 -29.30 -17.86
C GLN A 141 19.20 -29.16 -16.81
N ARG A 142 19.19 -28.11 -15.98
CA ARG A 142 20.18 -27.88 -14.92
C ARG A 142 19.74 -28.39 -13.55
N GLY A 143 18.50 -28.86 -13.42
CA GLY A 143 17.94 -29.37 -12.16
C GLY A 143 16.42 -29.21 -12.08
N ALA A 144 15.82 -29.82 -11.06
CA ALA A 144 14.43 -29.59 -10.73
C ALA A 144 14.26 -28.25 -10.01
N SER A 145 13.21 -27.49 -10.37
CA SER A 145 12.91 -26.25 -9.66
C SER A 145 12.50 -26.53 -8.20
N PRO A 146 13.06 -25.80 -7.21
CA PRO A 146 12.74 -25.99 -5.80
C PRO A 146 11.32 -25.51 -5.48
N ARG A 147 10.70 -26.04 -4.41
CA ARG A 147 9.41 -25.53 -3.94
C ARG A 147 9.55 -24.09 -3.45
N LEU A 148 8.46 -23.32 -3.50
CA LEU A 148 8.50 -21.89 -3.19
C LEU A 148 9.10 -21.60 -1.81
N TRP A 149 8.80 -22.41 -0.80
CA TRP A 149 9.29 -22.26 0.57
C TRP A 149 10.69 -22.83 0.82
N ASP A 150 11.22 -23.65 -0.10
CA ASP A 150 12.58 -24.21 -0.01
C ASP A 150 13.63 -23.17 -0.44
N ILE A 151 13.21 -22.17 -1.23
CA ILE A 151 14.07 -21.06 -1.67
C ILE A 151 14.45 -20.21 -0.45
N LYS A 152 15.73 -20.22 -0.09
CA LYS A 152 16.24 -19.41 1.01
C LYS A 152 16.39 -17.96 0.56
N VAL A 153 15.78 -17.05 1.30
CA VAL A 153 15.88 -15.60 1.10
C VAL A 153 16.23 -14.91 2.40
N GLN A 154 16.90 -13.77 2.30
CA GLN A 154 17.14 -12.91 3.45
C GLN A 154 15.84 -12.19 3.83
N VAL A 155 15.40 -12.42 5.07
CA VAL A 155 14.24 -11.75 5.67
C VAL A 155 14.66 -10.31 6.02
N PRO A 156 13.83 -9.29 5.73
CA PRO A 156 14.08 -7.91 6.17
C PRO A 156 14.08 -7.80 7.70
N PRO A 157 14.53 -6.66 8.28
CA PRO A 157 14.39 -6.42 9.71
C PRO A 157 12.93 -6.57 10.15
N MET A 158 12.73 -7.12 11.35
CA MET A 158 11.39 -7.45 11.83
C MET A 158 10.52 -6.19 11.91
N PHE A 159 9.25 -6.35 11.54
CA PHE A 159 8.27 -5.26 11.40
C PHE A 159 8.56 -4.21 10.32
N GLN A 160 9.51 -4.46 9.41
CA GLN A 160 9.69 -3.65 8.20
C GLN A 160 9.03 -4.36 7.01
N GLU A 161 8.04 -3.71 6.41
CA GLU A 161 7.39 -4.23 5.21
C GLU A 161 8.33 -4.17 4.02
N ASP A 162 8.33 -5.21 3.20
CA ASP A 162 9.16 -5.31 2.00
C ASP A 162 8.47 -6.22 0.97
N THR A 163 8.80 -6.05 -0.31
CA THR A 163 8.40 -6.94 -1.39
C THR A 163 9.56 -7.20 -2.31
N ARG A 164 9.96 -8.46 -2.43
CA ARG A 164 11.08 -8.87 -3.29
C ARG A 164 10.63 -9.85 -4.34
N LYS A 165 11.24 -9.72 -5.53
CA LYS A 165 10.99 -10.59 -6.67
C LYS A 165 12.26 -11.32 -7.05
N PHE A 166 12.16 -12.63 -7.20
CA PHE A 166 13.28 -13.51 -7.56
C PHE A 166 12.90 -14.39 -8.73
N GLN A 167 13.85 -14.67 -9.61
CA GLN A 167 13.68 -15.75 -10.58
C GLN A 167 13.86 -17.09 -9.87
N VAL A 168 12.91 -18.01 -10.05
CA VAL A 168 13.00 -19.35 -9.50
C VAL A 168 14.08 -20.14 -10.26
N PRO A 169 15.04 -20.78 -9.55
CA PRO A 169 16.08 -21.58 -10.18
C PRO A 169 15.51 -22.67 -11.09
N HIS A 170 16.22 -22.93 -12.19
CA HIS A 170 15.92 -23.97 -13.19
C HIS A 170 14.55 -23.83 -13.88
N SER A 171 13.86 -22.70 -13.73
CA SER A 171 12.52 -22.47 -14.31
C SER A 171 12.54 -21.79 -15.68
N SER A 172 13.73 -21.47 -16.21
CA SER A 172 13.84 -20.67 -17.42
C SER A 172 13.61 -21.46 -18.69
N LEU A 173 12.88 -20.86 -19.63
CA LEU A 173 12.60 -21.40 -20.94
C LEU A 173 12.67 -20.31 -22.00
N VAL A 174 13.42 -20.58 -23.07
CA VAL A 174 13.49 -19.65 -24.20
C VAL A 174 12.40 -19.99 -25.20
N LYS A 175 11.60 -19.00 -25.57
CA LYS A 175 10.58 -19.11 -26.61
C LYS A 175 10.74 -17.99 -27.64
N GLU A 176 10.16 -18.19 -28.82
CA GLU A 176 9.99 -17.09 -29.76
C GLU A 176 9.10 -16.01 -29.16
N CYS A 177 9.37 -14.76 -29.50
CA CYS A 177 8.56 -13.66 -29.02
C CYS A 177 7.12 -13.81 -29.51
N HIS A 178 6.20 -14.02 -28.58
CA HIS A 178 4.78 -14.22 -28.88
C HIS A 178 4.12 -13.04 -29.61
N LYS A 179 4.63 -11.80 -29.44
CA LYS A 179 4.09 -10.64 -30.15
C LYS A 179 4.60 -10.53 -31.59
N CYS A 180 5.88 -10.80 -31.87
CA CYS A 180 6.45 -10.65 -33.21
C CYS A 180 6.68 -11.97 -33.97
N HIS A 181 6.38 -13.11 -33.35
CA HIS A 181 6.59 -14.46 -33.88
C HIS A 181 8.01 -14.64 -34.42
N GLY A 182 9.02 -14.34 -33.59
CA GLY A 182 10.43 -14.49 -33.98
C GLY A 182 10.97 -13.45 -34.97
N ARG A 183 10.17 -12.48 -35.44
CA ARG A 183 10.63 -11.49 -36.44
C ARG A 183 11.49 -10.38 -35.84
N GLY A 184 11.33 -10.08 -34.55
CA GLY A 184 12.00 -8.98 -33.85
C GLY A 184 11.52 -7.58 -34.26
N ARG A 185 10.66 -7.48 -35.27
CA ARG A 185 10.14 -6.22 -35.83
C ARG A 185 8.72 -6.40 -36.35
N TYR A 186 7.99 -5.30 -36.43
CA TYR A 186 6.66 -5.20 -37.04
C TYR A 186 6.74 -4.37 -38.31
N LYS A 187 5.88 -4.68 -39.29
CA LYS A 187 5.66 -3.76 -40.41
C LYS A 187 5.14 -2.44 -39.85
N CYS A 188 5.69 -1.33 -40.32
CA CYS A 188 5.20 -0.01 -39.95
C CYS A 188 3.76 0.12 -40.48
N SER A 189 2.79 0.36 -39.59
CA SER A 189 1.38 0.56 -39.96
C SER A 189 1.20 1.73 -40.92
N GLY A 190 1.94 2.83 -40.71
CA GLY A 190 1.81 4.03 -41.54
C GLY A 190 2.30 3.90 -42.99
N CYS A 191 3.15 2.92 -43.32
CA CYS A 191 3.61 2.70 -44.70
C CYS A 191 3.46 1.25 -45.18
N HIS A 192 2.84 0.38 -44.38
CA HIS A 192 2.67 -1.05 -44.62
C HIS A 192 3.94 -1.80 -45.04
N GLY A 193 5.12 -1.37 -44.57
CA GLY A 193 6.40 -1.97 -44.95
C GLY A 193 7.18 -1.24 -46.04
N ALA A 194 6.57 -0.28 -46.75
CA ALA A 194 7.20 0.35 -47.90
C ALA A 194 8.31 1.37 -47.55
N GLY A 195 8.40 1.80 -46.29
CA GLY A 195 9.33 2.86 -45.85
C GLY A 195 8.98 4.26 -46.40
N THR A 196 8.06 4.35 -47.35
CA THR A 196 7.60 5.59 -47.96
C THR A 196 6.07 5.63 -47.97
N VAL A 197 5.53 6.84 -47.81
CA VAL A 197 4.09 7.12 -47.90
C VAL A 197 3.81 8.00 -49.11
N ARG A 198 2.59 7.98 -49.64
CA ARG A 198 2.18 8.92 -50.69
C ARG A 198 2.38 10.34 -50.17
N CYS A 199 2.89 11.22 -51.02
CA CYS A 199 3.05 12.62 -50.65
C CYS A 199 1.66 13.22 -50.42
N PRO A 200 1.34 13.72 -49.20
CA PRO A 200 0.00 14.24 -48.91
C PRO A 200 -0.35 15.46 -49.78
N SER A 201 0.66 16.23 -50.22
CA SER A 201 0.43 17.42 -51.05
C SER A 201 0.10 17.14 -52.53
N CYS A 202 0.45 15.97 -53.07
CA CYS A 202 0.15 15.63 -54.46
C CYS A 202 -0.55 14.29 -54.63
N CYS A 203 -0.88 13.61 -53.53
CA CYS A 203 -1.51 12.28 -53.48
C CYS A 203 -0.83 11.21 -54.36
N GLY A 204 0.46 11.38 -54.70
CA GLY A 204 1.20 10.48 -55.60
C GLY A 204 1.29 10.95 -57.06
N ALA A 205 0.60 12.02 -57.45
CA ALA A 205 0.56 12.55 -58.82
C ALA A 205 1.85 13.26 -59.28
N LYS A 206 2.85 13.41 -58.40
CA LYS A 206 4.18 14.05 -58.65
C LYS A 206 4.12 15.54 -59.00
N ARG A 207 2.96 16.08 -59.37
CA ARG A 207 2.68 17.50 -59.67
C ARG A 207 1.47 17.96 -58.85
N LYS A 208 1.28 19.27 -58.68
CA LYS A 208 0.08 19.82 -58.01
C LYS A 208 -1.05 19.99 -59.03
N ALA A 209 -2.29 19.68 -58.67
CA ALA A 209 -3.44 19.78 -59.58
C ALA A 209 -3.62 21.19 -60.18
N LYS A 210 -3.32 22.24 -59.42
CA LYS A 210 -3.45 23.64 -59.85
C LYS A 210 -2.22 24.21 -60.60
N GLN A 211 -1.08 23.52 -60.65
CA GLN A 211 0.15 24.03 -61.28
C GLN A 211 0.97 22.88 -61.88
N SER A 212 1.35 22.97 -63.17
CA SER A 212 2.18 21.98 -63.89
C SER A 212 3.63 21.86 -63.37
N ARG A 213 3.94 22.46 -62.21
CA ARG A 213 5.25 22.40 -61.56
C ARG A 213 5.39 21.12 -60.74
N ARG A 214 6.61 20.58 -60.67
CA ARG A 214 6.94 19.44 -59.81
C ARG A 214 6.54 19.75 -58.36
N CYS A 215 5.95 18.77 -57.67
CA CYS A 215 5.58 18.94 -56.27
C CYS A 215 6.84 19.16 -55.43
N GLN A 216 6.97 20.34 -54.82
CA GLN A 216 8.17 20.74 -54.07
C GLN A 216 8.38 19.88 -52.81
N LEU A 217 7.29 19.49 -52.15
CA LEU A 217 7.31 18.67 -50.93
C LEU A 217 7.87 17.25 -51.12
N CYS A 218 7.82 16.71 -52.34
CA CYS A 218 8.40 15.40 -52.67
C CYS A 218 9.42 15.47 -53.81
N ALA A 219 9.82 16.68 -54.22
CA ALA A 219 10.69 16.93 -55.39
C ALA A 219 10.27 16.17 -56.66
N GLY A 220 8.97 15.94 -56.87
CA GLY A 220 8.44 15.18 -58.00
C GLY A 220 8.52 13.65 -57.90
N SER A 221 8.93 13.08 -56.76
CA SER A 221 8.92 11.62 -56.55
C SER A 221 7.51 11.06 -56.34
N GLY A 222 6.57 11.90 -55.89
CA GLY A 222 5.21 11.50 -55.51
C GLY A 222 5.11 10.77 -54.16
N ARG A 223 6.24 10.48 -53.51
CA ARG A 223 6.32 9.74 -52.24
C ARG A 223 7.26 10.45 -51.27
N ARG A 224 7.05 10.26 -49.97
CA ARG A 224 7.93 10.79 -48.93
C ARG A 224 8.34 9.68 -47.98
N ARG A 225 9.49 9.84 -47.34
CA ARG A 225 9.92 8.97 -46.24
C ARG A 225 8.81 8.92 -45.19
N CYS A 226 8.41 7.72 -44.79
CA CYS A 226 7.45 7.55 -43.71
C CYS A 226 8.06 8.13 -42.42
N SER A 227 7.40 9.11 -41.81
CA SER A 227 7.81 9.72 -40.54
C SER A 227 7.73 8.70 -39.40
N THR A 228 6.67 7.89 -39.37
CA THR A 228 6.37 6.90 -38.32
C THR A 228 7.44 5.82 -38.14
N CYS A 229 8.21 5.48 -39.17
CA CYS A 229 9.33 4.55 -39.08
C CYS A 229 10.65 5.14 -39.59
N SER A 230 10.71 6.45 -39.79
CA SER A 230 11.86 7.17 -40.34
C SER A 230 12.44 6.51 -41.60
N GLY A 231 11.58 5.98 -42.48
CA GLY A 231 12.00 5.32 -43.71
C GLY A 231 12.33 3.84 -43.64
N ARG A 232 12.41 3.24 -42.44
CA ARG A 232 12.83 1.83 -42.26
C ARG A 232 11.82 0.80 -42.75
N GLY A 233 10.55 1.19 -42.93
CA GLY A 233 9.44 0.28 -43.27
C GLY A 233 9.01 -0.63 -42.11
N ASN A 234 9.79 -0.74 -41.05
CA ASN A 234 9.50 -1.56 -39.87
C ASN A 234 9.75 -0.79 -38.57
N LYS A 235 9.11 -1.24 -37.49
CA LYS A 235 9.37 -0.82 -36.12
C LYS A 235 9.95 -1.99 -35.34
N THR A 236 10.93 -1.73 -34.48
CA THR A 236 11.48 -2.75 -33.59
C THR A 236 10.39 -3.23 -32.62
N CYS A 237 10.35 -4.54 -32.36
CA CYS A 237 9.41 -5.10 -31.40
C CYS A 237 9.75 -4.57 -30.00
N ALA A 238 8.80 -3.90 -29.33
CA ALA A 238 8.99 -3.39 -27.97
C ALA A 238 9.16 -4.52 -26.94
N THR A 239 8.40 -5.61 -27.09
CA THR A 239 8.37 -6.75 -26.16
C THR A 239 9.70 -7.50 -26.09
N CYS A 240 10.31 -7.83 -27.25
CA CYS A 240 11.61 -8.52 -27.29
C CYS A 240 12.78 -7.57 -27.58
N LYS A 241 12.54 -6.26 -27.71
CA LYS A 241 13.54 -5.23 -28.06
C LYS A 241 14.39 -5.54 -29.30
N GLY A 242 13.89 -6.37 -30.22
CA GLY A 242 14.63 -6.82 -31.40
C GLY A 242 15.28 -8.19 -31.31
N GLU A 243 15.37 -8.80 -30.12
CA GLU A 243 16.05 -10.08 -29.86
C GLU A 243 15.36 -11.32 -30.44
N LYS A 244 14.14 -11.16 -30.97
CA LYS A 244 13.29 -12.22 -31.57
C LYS A 244 12.79 -13.28 -30.59
N LYS A 245 13.53 -13.55 -29.50
CA LYS A 245 13.22 -14.53 -28.46
C LYS A 245 12.98 -13.85 -27.12
N LEU A 246 12.21 -14.54 -26.28
CA LEU A 246 11.92 -14.17 -24.90
C LEU A 246 12.37 -15.30 -23.97
N LEU A 247 12.95 -14.92 -22.84
CA LEU A 247 13.21 -15.82 -21.73
C LEU A 247 11.98 -15.78 -20.82
N HIS A 248 11.22 -16.86 -20.77
CA HIS A 248 10.13 -17.07 -19.84
C HIS A 248 10.65 -17.77 -18.59
N PHE A 249 10.19 -17.38 -17.41
CA PHE A 249 10.58 -18.02 -16.16
C PHE A 249 9.51 -17.82 -15.09
N ILE A 250 9.57 -18.62 -14.03
CA ILE A 250 8.73 -18.43 -12.85
C ILE A 250 9.40 -17.37 -11.97
N GLN A 251 8.66 -16.32 -11.65
CA GLN A 251 9.04 -15.29 -10.71
C GLN A 251 8.37 -15.55 -9.37
N LEU A 252 9.18 -15.74 -8.34
CA LEU A 252 8.75 -15.78 -6.95
C LEU A 252 8.61 -14.34 -6.44
N VAL A 253 7.43 -13.98 -5.96
CA VAL A 253 7.18 -12.71 -5.27
C VAL A 253 6.96 -13.02 -3.79
N ILE A 254 7.80 -12.43 -2.94
CA ILE A 254 7.75 -12.57 -1.49
C ILE A 254 7.33 -11.22 -0.92
N MET A 255 6.28 -11.23 -0.09
CA MET A 255 5.78 -10.04 0.59
C MET A 255 5.89 -10.24 2.09
N TRP A 256 6.51 -9.27 2.76
CA TRP A 256 6.54 -9.14 4.21
C TRP A 256 5.62 -8.00 4.63
N LYS A 257 4.67 -8.28 5.51
CA LYS A 257 3.63 -7.31 5.92
C LYS A 257 3.35 -7.36 7.41
N ASN A 258 2.95 -6.22 7.96
CA ASN A 258 2.45 -6.09 9.32
C ASN A 258 0.92 -6.10 9.31
N SER A 259 0.32 -7.05 10.00
CA SER A 259 -1.11 -7.02 10.33
C SER A 259 -1.28 -6.43 11.72
N LEU A 260 -2.13 -5.41 11.86
CA LEU A 260 -2.40 -4.73 13.13
C LEU A 260 -3.82 -5.05 13.59
N PHE A 261 -3.95 -5.53 14.82
CA PHE A 261 -5.19 -5.56 15.56
C PHE A 261 -5.10 -4.54 16.69
N GLU A 262 -6.08 -3.65 16.79
CA GLU A 262 -6.14 -2.60 17.80
C GLU A 262 -7.45 -2.67 18.57
N PHE A 263 -7.37 -2.49 19.88
CA PHE A 263 -8.52 -2.39 20.76
C PHE A 263 -8.30 -1.27 21.79
N VAL A 264 -9.29 -0.41 21.97
CA VAL A 264 -9.28 0.65 22.99
C VAL A 264 -10.43 0.38 23.96
N SER A 265 -10.13 0.38 25.26
CA SER A 265 -11.13 0.21 26.31
C SER A 265 -12.23 1.27 26.22
N GLU A 266 -13.46 0.90 26.60
CA GLU A 266 -14.58 1.84 26.61
C GLU A 266 -14.38 3.00 27.61
N HIS A 267 -14.95 4.16 27.26
CA HIS A 267 -14.95 5.34 28.11
C HIS A 267 -16.34 5.95 28.21
N ARG A 268 -16.57 6.69 29.30
CA ARG A 268 -17.87 7.31 29.59
C ARG A 268 -17.99 8.74 29.07
N LEU A 269 -16.87 9.31 28.62
CA LEU A 269 -16.77 10.69 28.14
C LEU A 269 -17.24 10.80 26.68
N ASN A 270 -17.73 11.96 26.24
CA ASN A 270 -18.23 12.14 24.87
C ASN A 270 -17.11 12.48 23.85
N CYS A 271 -15.90 11.97 24.10
CA CYS A 271 -14.74 12.19 23.22
C CYS A 271 -14.78 11.25 21.98
N PRO A 272 -14.52 11.76 20.76
CA PRO A 272 -14.45 10.93 19.56
C PRO A 272 -13.38 9.83 19.61
N ARG A 273 -13.74 8.60 19.26
CA ARG A 273 -12.82 7.44 19.30
C ARG A 273 -11.67 7.56 18.31
N GLU A 274 -11.87 8.25 17.20
CA GLU A 274 -10.87 8.43 16.14
C GLU A 274 -9.66 9.25 16.61
N LEU A 275 -9.88 10.18 17.55
CA LEU A 275 -8.82 10.96 18.19
C LEU A 275 -7.99 10.07 19.11
N LEU A 276 -8.66 9.22 19.88
CA LEU A 276 -8.03 8.29 20.82
C LEU A 276 -7.21 7.20 20.13
N ALA A 277 -7.61 6.77 18.93
CA ALA A 277 -6.84 5.84 18.11
C ALA A 277 -5.43 6.38 17.77
N LYS A 278 -5.28 7.70 17.63
CA LYS A 278 -4.02 8.38 17.29
C LYS A 278 -3.29 8.99 18.49
N ALA A 279 -3.94 9.06 19.64
CA ALA A 279 -3.40 9.64 20.87
C ALA A 279 -2.09 8.94 21.28
N LYS A 280 -1.13 9.68 21.84
CA LYS A 280 0.07 9.07 22.44
C LYS A 280 -0.25 8.54 23.83
N GLY A 281 0.25 7.36 24.15
CA GLY A 281 0.08 6.73 25.45
C GLY A 281 1.40 6.33 26.08
N GLU A 282 1.39 6.11 27.40
CA GLU A 282 2.51 5.50 28.11
C GLU A 282 2.50 3.99 27.89
N ASN A 283 3.63 3.39 27.51
CA ASN A 283 3.71 1.94 27.34
C ASN A 283 3.76 1.25 28.72
N LEU A 284 2.70 0.49 29.04
CA LEU A 284 2.63 -0.33 30.26
C LEU A 284 3.22 -1.72 30.06
N PHE A 285 3.08 -2.24 28.85
CA PHE A 285 3.48 -3.59 28.52
C PHE A 285 3.94 -3.66 27.07
N LYS A 286 4.98 -4.45 26.86
CA LYS A 286 5.47 -4.86 25.55
C LYS A 286 5.98 -6.30 25.67
N ASP A 287 5.50 -7.15 24.78
CA ASP A 287 5.96 -8.52 24.60
C ASP A 287 6.16 -8.79 23.11
N GLU A 288 7.25 -9.46 22.78
CA GLU A 288 7.68 -9.69 21.41
C GLU A 288 8.28 -11.09 21.29
N ASN A 289 7.65 -11.93 20.46
CA ASN A 289 8.00 -13.35 20.33
C ASN A 289 7.63 -13.88 18.93
N SER A 290 8.06 -15.08 18.54
CA SER A 290 7.65 -15.70 17.27
C SER A 290 6.12 -15.86 17.18
N VAL A 291 5.52 -16.27 18.30
CA VAL A 291 4.08 -16.27 18.56
C VAL A 291 3.88 -15.77 19.98
N VAL A 292 3.04 -14.76 20.17
CA VAL A 292 2.75 -14.23 21.51
C VAL A 292 1.63 -15.02 22.18
N TYR A 293 1.66 -15.07 23.51
CA TYR A 293 0.59 -15.70 24.28
C TYR A 293 -0.49 -14.68 24.62
N PRO A 294 -1.76 -15.11 24.73
CA PRO A 294 -2.82 -14.25 25.23
C PRO A 294 -2.46 -13.70 26.61
N ILE A 295 -2.69 -12.42 26.81
CA ILE A 295 -2.48 -11.77 28.10
C ILE A 295 -3.53 -12.31 29.07
N VAL A 296 -3.03 -12.90 30.16
CA VAL A 296 -3.83 -13.41 31.27
C VAL A 296 -3.65 -12.50 32.48
N ASP A 297 -4.68 -12.44 33.32
CA ASP A 297 -4.66 -11.74 34.61
C ASP A 297 -4.44 -10.21 34.53
N PHE A 298 -4.66 -9.58 33.37
CA PHE A 298 -4.65 -8.12 33.29
C PHE A 298 -5.88 -7.55 34.02
N PRO A 299 -5.73 -6.47 34.83
CA PRO A 299 -6.82 -5.93 35.65
C PRO A 299 -8.08 -5.56 34.87
N LEU A 300 -7.91 -5.08 33.63
CA LEU A 300 -9.02 -4.85 32.71
C LEU A 300 -9.31 -6.11 31.90
N ARG A 301 -10.43 -6.78 32.21
CA ARG A 301 -10.87 -8.00 31.53
C ARG A 301 -10.97 -7.83 30.00
N ASP A 302 -11.41 -6.66 29.54
CA ASP A 302 -11.59 -6.38 28.12
C ASP A 302 -10.28 -6.45 27.33
N ILE A 303 -9.15 -6.08 27.94
CA ILE A 303 -7.82 -6.19 27.33
C ILE A 303 -7.41 -7.65 27.18
N SER A 304 -7.66 -8.48 28.20
CA SER A 304 -7.39 -9.92 28.14
C SER A 304 -8.23 -10.59 27.03
N LEU A 305 -9.51 -10.21 26.91
CA LEU A 305 -10.39 -10.69 25.84
C LEU A 305 -9.98 -10.16 24.46
N ALA A 306 -9.52 -8.91 24.36
CA ALA A 306 -9.01 -8.33 23.13
C ALA A 306 -7.74 -9.04 22.65
N SER A 307 -6.83 -9.38 23.57
CA SER A 307 -5.63 -10.16 23.26
C SER A 307 -5.97 -11.54 22.70
N GLN A 308 -6.89 -12.27 23.35
CA GLN A 308 -7.35 -13.57 22.86
C GLN A 308 -7.99 -13.47 21.45
N ARG A 309 -8.86 -12.46 21.24
CA ARG A 309 -9.51 -12.23 19.94
C ARG A 309 -8.51 -11.89 18.85
N GLY A 310 -7.60 -10.95 19.09
CA GLY A 310 -6.61 -10.53 18.10
C GLY A 310 -5.68 -11.66 17.68
N ILE A 311 -5.21 -12.48 18.63
CA ILE A 311 -4.37 -13.65 18.33
C ILE A 311 -5.15 -14.68 17.49
N ALA A 312 -6.40 -14.98 17.86
CA ALA A 312 -7.24 -15.92 17.12
C ALA A 312 -7.55 -15.42 15.71
N GLU A 313 -7.86 -14.12 15.55
CA GLU A 313 -8.16 -13.49 14.27
C GLU A 313 -6.95 -13.52 13.32
N HIS A 314 -5.78 -13.10 13.79
CA HIS A 314 -4.55 -13.16 13.00
C HIS A 314 -4.17 -14.60 12.65
N SER A 315 -4.30 -15.53 13.59
CA SER A 315 -4.06 -16.96 13.33
C SER A 315 -4.98 -17.49 12.23
N ALA A 316 -6.28 -17.22 12.31
CA ALA A 316 -7.26 -17.64 11.30
C ALA A 316 -7.01 -17.00 9.93
N ALA A 317 -6.70 -15.69 9.89
CA ALA A 317 -6.45 -14.96 8.66
C ALA A 317 -5.18 -15.44 7.94
N LEU A 318 -4.15 -15.84 8.68
CA LEU A 318 -2.83 -16.18 8.14
C LEU A 318 -2.60 -17.68 7.95
N ALA A 319 -3.34 -18.56 8.64
CA ALA A 319 -3.10 -20.02 8.71
C ALA A 319 -2.78 -20.71 7.37
N SER A 320 -3.40 -20.29 6.27
CA SER A 320 -3.20 -20.86 4.92
C SER A 320 -2.54 -19.91 3.92
N ARG A 321 -2.27 -18.67 4.32
CA ARG A 321 -1.88 -17.58 3.40
C ARG A 321 -0.47 -17.07 3.64
N ALA A 322 0.01 -17.14 4.87
CA ALA A 322 1.28 -16.56 5.24
C ALA A 322 1.91 -17.30 6.44
N ARG A 323 3.23 -17.26 6.49
CA ARG A 323 4.01 -17.71 7.64
C ARG A 323 4.19 -16.55 8.61
N VAL A 324 3.78 -16.72 9.86
CA VAL A 324 4.10 -15.75 10.92
C VAL A 324 5.59 -15.86 11.24
N LEU A 325 6.27 -14.71 11.22
CA LEU A 325 7.69 -14.61 11.57
C LEU A 325 7.88 -14.11 12.99
N GLN A 326 7.12 -13.07 13.36
CA GLN A 326 7.15 -12.50 14.70
C GLN A 326 5.84 -11.79 15.02
N GLN A 327 5.48 -11.76 16.30
CA GLN A 327 4.39 -10.98 16.83
C GLN A 327 4.89 -10.08 17.95
N ARG A 328 4.31 -8.88 18.02
CA ARG A 328 4.52 -7.93 19.10
C ARG A 328 3.17 -7.51 19.63
N GLN A 329 3.00 -7.57 20.94
CA GLN A 329 1.82 -7.04 21.60
C GLN A 329 2.20 -5.95 22.60
N THR A 330 1.40 -4.89 22.64
CA THR A 330 1.60 -3.76 23.56
C THR A 330 0.30 -3.39 24.27
N ILE A 331 0.44 -2.91 25.50
CA ILE A 331 -0.62 -2.21 26.21
C ILE A 331 -0.11 -0.81 26.50
N GLU A 332 -0.87 0.19 26.08
CA GLU A 332 -0.59 1.60 26.28
C GLU A 332 -1.70 2.23 27.12
N LEU A 333 -1.31 3.10 28.05
CA LEU A 333 -2.18 3.90 28.88
C LEU A 333 -2.36 5.27 28.22
N ILE A 334 -3.60 5.65 27.93
CA ILE A 334 -3.95 6.93 27.32
C ILE A 334 -4.74 7.74 28.35
N PRO A 335 -4.18 8.84 28.88
CA PRO A 335 -4.94 9.74 29.74
C PRO A 335 -5.97 10.52 28.91
N LEU A 336 -7.15 10.71 29.49
CA LEU A 336 -8.23 11.49 28.91
C LEU A 336 -8.90 12.33 30.02
N THR A 337 -8.92 13.64 29.85
CA THR A 337 -9.55 14.56 30.78
C THR A 337 -10.62 15.35 30.05
N GLU A 338 -11.86 15.30 30.54
CA GLU A 338 -12.93 16.21 30.14
C GLU A 338 -12.93 17.41 31.08
N VAL A 339 -12.80 18.61 30.52
CA VAL A 339 -12.73 19.87 31.28
C VAL A 339 -13.97 20.69 30.98
N HIS A 340 -14.74 20.96 32.04
CA HIS A 340 -15.88 21.89 32.00
C HIS A 340 -15.40 23.26 32.43
N TYR A 341 -15.66 24.27 31.62
CA TYR A 341 -15.26 25.63 31.92
C TYR A 341 -16.40 26.62 31.67
N TRP A 342 -16.37 27.71 32.42
CA TRP A 342 -17.30 28.82 32.31
C TRP A 342 -16.65 29.99 31.58
N TYR A 343 -17.39 30.57 30.64
CA TYR A 343 -16.98 31.78 29.94
C TYR A 343 -18.20 32.59 29.51
N GLN A 344 -18.21 33.90 29.79
CA GLN A 344 -19.26 34.86 29.40
C GLN A 344 -20.71 34.35 29.59
N GLY A 345 -21.00 33.74 30.73
CA GLY A 345 -22.38 33.32 31.05
C GLY A 345 -22.79 31.94 30.51
N LYS A 346 -21.87 31.16 29.92
CA LYS A 346 -22.13 29.83 29.36
C LYS A 346 -21.06 28.82 29.80
N THR A 347 -21.48 27.55 29.94
CA THR A 347 -20.58 26.41 30.17
C THR A 347 -20.19 25.76 28.85
N TYR A 348 -18.92 25.43 28.73
CA TYR A 348 -18.33 24.78 27.57
C TYR A 348 -17.48 23.59 28.01
N VAL A 349 -17.17 22.71 27.05
CA VAL A 349 -16.38 21.51 27.30
C VAL A 349 -15.27 21.37 26.27
N TYR A 350 -14.08 21.03 26.74
CA TYR A 350 -13.00 20.52 25.91
C TYR A 350 -12.39 19.27 26.53
N TYR A 351 -11.68 18.51 25.70
CA TYR A 351 -11.01 17.28 26.09
C TYR A 351 -9.51 17.44 25.92
N ILE A 352 -8.75 16.96 26.89
CA ILE A 352 -7.30 16.78 26.81
C ILE A 352 -7.04 15.29 26.73
N TYR A 353 -6.26 14.84 25.75
CA TYR A 353 -6.01 13.42 25.55
C TYR A 353 -4.55 13.15 25.17
N GLY A 354 -4.10 11.96 25.58
CA GLY A 354 -2.75 11.50 25.35
C GLY A 354 -1.71 12.14 26.26
N THR A 355 -0.54 11.52 26.33
CA THR A 355 0.59 11.98 27.16
C THR A 355 1.23 13.27 26.64
N ASP A 356 0.89 13.69 25.44
CA ASP A 356 1.30 14.96 24.82
C ASP A 356 0.24 16.05 24.91
N HIS A 357 -0.80 15.85 25.74
CA HIS A 357 -1.83 16.84 26.08
C HIS A 357 -2.52 17.47 24.86
N GLN A 358 -2.83 16.66 23.85
CA GLN A 358 -3.60 17.14 22.69
C GLN A 358 -4.99 17.59 23.11
N VAL A 359 -5.47 18.69 22.53
CA VAL A 359 -6.77 19.27 22.89
C VAL A 359 -7.80 19.09 21.78
N TYR A 360 -9.01 18.75 22.18
CA TYR A 360 -10.19 18.76 21.32
C TYR A 360 -11.29 19.60 21.97
N ALA A 361 -11.56 20.78 21.40
CA ALA A 361 -12.63 21.66 21.83
C ALA A 361 -13.84 21.51 20.90
N VAL A 362 -15.00 21.13 21.46
CA VAL A 362 -16.24 20.91 20.70
C VAL A 362 -16.77 22.26 20.19
N ASP A 363 -17.15 23.13 21.12
CA ASP A 363 -17.83 24.41 20.85
C ASP A 363 -17.02 25.57 21.44
N TYR A 364 -15.78 25.78 20.95
CA TYR A 364 -14.93 26.85 21.46
C TYR A 364 -15.57 28.25 21.21
N PRO A 365 -15.67 29.12 22.23
CA PRO A 365 -16.20 30.48 22.10
C PRO A 365 -15.38 31.36 21.17
N GLU A 366 -16.00 32.40 20.60
CA GLU A 366 -15.31 33.44 19.82
C GLU A 366 -14.37 32.88 18.72
N ARG A 367 -14.94 32.05 17.85
CA ARG A 367 -14.28 31.63 16.60
C ARG A 367 -14.39 32.76 15.58
N TYR A 368 -13.35 33.56 15.44
CA TYR A 368 -13.27 34.58 14.39
C TYR A 368 -12.81 33.90 13.10
N CYS A 369 -13.74 33.38 12.29
CA CYS A 369 -13.40 32.96 10.94
C CYS A 369 -12.89 34.18 10.16
N CYS A 370 -11.67 34.10 9.63
CA CYS A 370 -11.16 35.05 8.66
C CYS A 370 -12.06 35.06 7.40
N GLY A 371 -13.11 35.87 7.42
CA GLY A 371 -13.87 36.28 6.23
C GLY A 371 -15.02 35.39 5.74
N CYS A 372 -15.70 34.60 6.58
CA CYS A 372 -16.92 33.89 6.16
C CYS A 372 -18.12 34.33 7.01
N THR A 373 -18.93 35.24 6.47
CA THR A 373 -20.32 35.47 6.89
C THR A 373 -21.14 34.24 6.51
N ILE A 374 -21.70 33.55 7.52
CA ILE A 374 -22.86 32.68 7.28
C ILE A 374 -24.03 33.63 7.05
N VAL A 375 -24.54 33.64 5.81
CA VAL A 375 -25.80 34.31 5.43
C VAL A 375 -26.95 33.38 5.74
#